data_AF-A0A356HY01-F1
#
_entry.id   AF-A0A356HY01-F1
#
_cell.length_a   1.000
_cell.length_b   1.000
_cell.length_c   1.000
_cell.angle_alpha   90.00
_cell.angle_beta   90.00
_cell.angle_gamma   90.00
#
_symmetry.space_group_name_H-M   'P 1'
#
loop_
_entity.id
_entity.type
_entity.pdbx_description
1 polymer ?
#
loop_
_entity_poly.entity_id
_entity_poly.type
_entity_poly.pdbx_seq_one_letter_code
_entity_poly.pdbx_strand_id
1 'polypeptide(L)'
;MAKTRSEKDLSIPVELGGIFDCLLKDVRVREPEFNVSHINHEPVVDMFSTSDSIVIEVELPGVRKEEIEISFMRNILTIRALKYECFSARRINFVCMERSFGRFCKVIELNQPVDSARIKAVYRDGILTITLPNVEDRRGVSKKIPIE
;
A
#
# COMPACT_ATOMS: atom_id res chain seq x y z
N MET A 1 -11.13 48.93 12.99
CA MET A 1 -9.77 48.76 12.44
C MET A 1 -9.21 47.45 12.96
N ALA A 2 -8.96 46.48 12.07
CA ALA A 2 -7.91 45.45 12.11
C ALA A 2 -8.27 44.40 11.04
N LYS A 3 -7.48 44.37 9.96
CA LYS A 3 -7.56 43.41 8.84
C LYS A 3 -6.75 42.17 9.19
N THR A 4 -7.27 40.97 8.88
CA THR A 4 -6.47 39.74 8.76
C THR A 4 -7.12 38.88 7.67
N ARG A 5 -6.73 39.08 6.41
CA ARG A 5 -5.74 38.32 5.61
C ARG A 5 -6.34 37.03 5.02
N SER A 6 -6.65 37.15 3.73
CA SER A 6 -7.04 36.10 2.79
C SER A 6 -5.86 35.18 2.51
N GLU A 7 -6.00 33.88 2.74
CA GLU A 7 -5.14 32.85 2.14
C GLU A 7 -5.96 32.15 1.04
N LYS A 8 -5.78 32.68 -0.17
CA LYS A 8 -5.94 31.91 -1.40
C LYS A 8 -4.61 31.20 -1.67
N ASP A 9 -4.71 30.11 -2.43
CA ASP A 9 -3.65 29.48 -3.20
C ASP A 9 -2.75 28.48 -2.46
N LEU A 10 -3.33 27.30 -2.16
CA LEU A 10 -2.60 26.04 -2.38
C LEU A 10 -3.32 25.26 -3.48
N SER A 11 -2.94 25.53 -4.73
CA SER A 11 -3.23 24.66 -5.87
C SER A 11 -2.45 23.36 -5.70
N ILE A 12 -3.10 22.36 -5.08
CA ILE A 12 -2.62 20.98 -5.05
C ILE A 12 -2.75 20.42 -6.47
N PRO A 13 -1.67 19.92 -7.09
CA PRO A 13 -1.72 19.33 -8.41
C PRO A 13 -2.70 18.17 -8.46
N VAL A 14 -3.49 18.17 -9.54
CA VAL A 14 -4.53 17.23 -9.88
C VAL A 14 -3.89 15.88 -10.26
N GLU A 15 -3.47 15.07 -9.28
CA GLU A 15 -3.14 13.64 -9.51
C GLU A 15 -3.03 12.78 -8.22
N LEU A 16 -3.67 13.20 -7.12
CA LEU A 16 -3.70 12.46 -5.84
C LEU A 16 -5.03 11.75 -5.56
N GLY A 17 -5.97 11.76 -6.52
CA GLY A 17 -7.32 11.25 -6.37
C GLY A 17 -7.43 9.74 -6.11
N GLY A 18 -6.38 8.96 -6.41
CA GLY A 18 -6.33 7.51 -6.16
C GLY A 18 -5.78 7.11 -4.79
N ILE A 19 -4.96 7.97 -4.17
CA ILE A 19 -4.28 7.67 -2.90
C ILE A 19 -5.26 7.76 -1.72
N PHE A 20 -6.18 8.71 -1.76
CA PHE A 20 -7.23 8.89 -0.74
C PHE A 20 -8.41 7.93 -0.90
N ASP A 21 -8.54 7.26 -2.05
CA ASP A 21 -9.72 6.45 -2.33
C ASP A 21 -9.76 5.16 -1.51
N CYS A 22 -8.60 4.53 -1.26
CA CYS A 22 -8.50 3.41 -0.32
C CYS A 22 -8.70 3.86 1.13
N LEU A 23 -8.42 5.13 1.44
CA LEU A 23 -8.58 5.68 2.77
C LEU A 23 -10.04 6.03 3.09
N LEU A 24 -10.85 6.38 2.08
CA LEU A 24 -12.22 6.89 2.26
C LEU A 24 -13.34 5.96 1.76
N LYS A 25 -13.10 4.99 0.87
CA LYS A 25 -14.18 4.18 0.27
C LYS A 25 -14.51 2.84 0.93
N ASP A 26 -13.73 2.36 1.90
CA ASP A 26 -14.07 1.14 2.66
C ASP A 26 -14.99 1.40 3.87
N VAL A 27 -15.84 2.44 3.81
CA VAL A 27 -17.01 2.61 4.70
C VAL A 27 -18.19 1.79 4.16
N ARG A 28 -18.01 0.47 4.09
CA ARG A 28 -19.10 -0.53 4.07
C ARG A 28 -18.65 -1.80 4.79
N VAL A 29 -18.13 -1.65 6.01
CA VAL A 29 -18.01 -2.76 6.94
C VAL A 29 -19.26 -2.78 7.81
N ARG A 30 -19.98 -3.90 7.76
CA ARG A 30 -21.01 -4.30 8.72
C ARG A 30 -20.36 -4.31 10.11
N GLU A 31 -20.69 -3.31 10.93
CA GLU A 31 -20.19 -3.13 12.29
C GLU A 31 -20.36 -4.40 13.14
N PRO A 32 -19.27 -4.87 13.76
CA PRO A 32 -19.25 -4.91 15.20
C PRO A 32 -18.18 -3.93 15.69
N GLU A 33 -18.65 -2.85 16.32
CA GLU A 33 -17.94 -1.88 17.17
C GLU A 33 -16.39 -1.92 17.13
N PHE A 34 -15.79 -1.60 15.99
CA PHE A 34 -14.34 -1.35 15.91
C PHE A 34 -14.12 -0.01 15.24
N ASN A 35 -13.94 1.01 16.08
CA ASN A 35 -13.68 2.40 15.72
C ASN A 35 -12.57 2.49 14.66
N VAL A 36 -12.92 2.83 13.43
CA VAL A 36 -12.01 2.91 12.25
C VAL A 36 -11.19 4.21 12.26
N SER A 37 -11.12 4.93 13.38
CA SER A 37 -10.53 6.29 13.44
C SER A 37 -9.00 6.32 13.53
N HIS A 38 -8.32 5.17 13.56
CA HIS A 38 -6.89 5.13 13.83
C HIS A 38 -6.17 4.01 13.04
N ILE A 39 -5.69 4.33 11.82
CA ILE A 39 -4.55 3.60 11.25
C ILE A 39 -3.33 4.00 12.10
N ASN A 40 -3.08 3.28 13.19
CA ASN A 40 -1.99 3.58 14.13
C ASN A 40 -0.66 2.93 13.72
N HIS A 41 -0.61 2.22 12.60
CA HIS A 41 0.58 1.53 12.14
C HIS A 41 0.67 1.59 10.62
N GLU A 42 1.71 2.27 10.14
CA GLU A 42 2.15 2.16 8.77
C GLU A 42 3.24 1.08 8.72
N PRO A 43 3.03 -0.05 8.03
CA PRO A 43 4.06 -1.06 7.92
C PRO A 43 5.26 -0.49 7.16
N VAL A 44 6.45 -0.85 7.62
CA VAL A 44 7.69 -0.49 6.94
C VAL A 44 7.81 -1.28 5.64
N VAL A 45 8.38 -0.64 4.63
CA VAL A 45 8.48 -1.17 3.28
C VAL A 45 9.86 -0.89 2.73
N ASP A 46 10.47 -1.94 2.18
CA ASP A 46 11.61 -1.83 1.30
C ASP A 46 11.18 -2.07 -0.15
N MET A 47 11.70 -1.26 -1.06
CA MET A 47 11.45 -1.39 -2.49
C MET A 47 12.76 -1.24 -3.25
N PHE A 48 13.08 -2.23 -4.07
CA PHE A 48 14.30 -2.24 -4.86
C PHE A 48 14.08 -2.88 -6.23
N SER A 49 14.93 -2.51 -7.19
CA SER A 49 14.90 -3.07 -8.54
C SER A 49 16.05 -4.05 -8.74
N THR A 50 15.78 -5.13 -9.46
CA THR A 50 16.78 -6.04 -10.03
C THR A 50 16.89 -5.79 -11.53
N SER A 51 17.67 -6.61 -12.25
CA SER A 51 17.70 -6.60 -13.72
C SER A 51 16.32 -6.81 -14.34
N ASP A 52 15.51 -7.66 -13.72
CA ASP A 52 14.32 -8.22 -14.36
C ASP A 52 13.02 -7.90 -13.61
N SER A 53 13.07 -7.27 -12.43
CA SER A 53 11.89 -7.07 -11.59
C SER A 53 12.03 -5.88 -10.64
N ILE A 54 10.88 -5.38 -10.19
CA ILE A 54 10.77 -4.64 -8.93
C ILE A 54 10.40 -5.63 -7.83
N VAL A 55 11.04 -5.51 -6.67
CA VAL A 55 10.73 -6.29 -5.47
C VAL A 55 10.33 -5.33 -4.36
N ILE A 56 9.23 -5.66 -3.69
CA ILE A 56 8.68 -4.91 -2.56
C ILE A 56 8.57 -5.87 -1.37
N GLU A 57 9.16 -5.51 -0.25
CA GLU A 57 9.11 -6.27 0.99
C GLU A 57 8.40 -5.44 2.07
N VAL A 58 7.42 -6.04 2.74
CA VAL A 58 6.59 -5.38 3.75
C VAL A 58 6.59 -6.18 5.03
N GLU A 59 6.95 -5.53 6.14
CA GLU A 59 6.89 -6.15 7.46
C GLU A 59 5.45 -6.16 8.00
N LEU A 60 4.88 -7.36 8.11
CA LEU A 60 3.53 -7.63 8.62
C LEU A 60 3.55 -8.66 9.77
N PRO A 61 4.36 -8.49 10.83
CA PRO A 61 4.45 -9.48 11.89
C PRO A 61 3.14 -9.61 12.68
N GLY A 62 2.68 -10.85 12.86
CA GLY A 62 1.46 -11.19 13.59
C GLY A 62 0.17 -11.01 12.78
N VAL A 63 0.27 -10.81 11.47
CA VAL A 63 -0.87 -10.79 10.55
C VAL A 63 -1.08 -12.20 10.01
N ARG A 64 -2.34 -12.67 9.95
CA ARG A 64 -2.65 -13.95 9.31
C ARG A 64 -2.69 -13.76 7.79
N LYS A 65 -2.27 -14.76 7.03
CA LYS A 65 -2.23 -14.67 5.56
C LYS A 65 -3.59 -14.34 4.96
N GLU A 66 -4.66 -14.88 5.53
CA GLU A 66 -6.04 -14.71 5.07
C GLU A 66 -6.55 -13.28 5.27
N GLU A 67 -5.89 -12.50 6.12
CA GLU A 67 -6.22 -11.10 6.36
C GLU A 67 -5.53 -10.16 5.38
N ILE A 68 -4.57 -10.65 4.58
CA ILE A 68 -3.77 -9.86 3.63
C ILE A 68 -4.45 -9.87 2.26
N GLU A 69 -4.75 -8.67 1.77
CA GLU A 69 -5.27 -8.42 0.43
C GLU A 69 -4.24 -7.59 -0.36
N ILE A 70 -3.95 -8.05 -1.58
CA ILE A 70 -3.02 -7.39 -2.50
C ILE A 70 -3.75 -7.17 -3.81
N SER A 71 -3.73 -5.94 -4.31
CA SER A 71 -4.29 -5.61 -5.62
C SER A 71 -3.31 -4.74 -6.42
N PHE A 72 -3.30 -4.93 -7.74
CA PHE A 72 -2.46 -4.15 -8.63
C PHE A 72 -3.29 -3.64 -9.81
N MET A 73 -3.40 -2.33 -9.95
CA MET A 73 -4.20 -1.69 -11.01
C MET A 73 -3.54 -0.40 -11.46
N ARG A 74 -3.39 -0.21 -12.78
CA ARG A 74 -2.82 1.03 -13.37
C ARG A 74 -1.50 1.47 -12.71
N ASN A 75 -0.55 0.53 -12.58
CA ASN A 75 0.74 0.77 -11.91
C ASN A 75 0.67 1.10 -10.41
N ILE A 76 -0.49 0.97 -9.78
CA ILE A 76 -0.65 1.17 -8.35
C ILE A 76 -0.78 -0.19 -7.68
N LEU A 77 0.15 -0.49 -6.78
CA LEU A 77 0.09 -1.62 -5.87
C LEU A 77 -0.55 -1.19 -4.55
N THR A 78 -1.64 -1.87 -4.17
CA THR A 78 -2.33 -1.64 -2.90
C THR A 78 -2.26 -2.89 -2.04
N ILE A 79 -1.79 -2.73 -0.82
CA ILE A 79 -1.65 -3.79 0.19
C ILE A 79 -2.52 -3.41 1.37
N ARG A 80 -3.54 -4.20 1.67
CA ARG A 80 -4.39 -4.07 2.86
C ARG A 80 -4.17 -5.27 3.75
N ALA A 81 -4.19 -5.09 5.07
CA ALA A 81 -4.51 -6.19 5.96
C ALA A 81 -4.94 -5.72 7.36
N LEU A 82 -5.26 -6.70 8.20
CA LEU A 82 -5.73 -6.52 9.56
C LEU A 82 -4.88 -7.33 10.55
N LYS A 83 -4.31 -6.63 11.52
CA LYS A 83 -3.62 -7.22 12.66
C LYS A 83 -4.54 -7.21 13.87
N TYR A 84 -5.05 -8.38 14.25
CA TYR A 84 -5.95 -8.52 15.39
C TYR A 84 -5.23 -8.39 16.72
N GLU A 85 -5.88 -7.73 17.67
CA GLU A 85 -5.52 -7.86 19.09
C GLU A 85 -5.75 -9.29 19.56
N CYS A 86 -4.77 -9.85 20.25
CA CYS A 86 -4.83 -11.22 20.77
C CYS A 86 -5.07 -11.28 22.29
N PHE A 87 -5.47 -10.16 22.88
CA PHE A 87 -5.68 -10.04 24.32
C PHE A 87 -7.12 -10.43 24.68
N SER A 88 -7.29 -11.51 25.45
CA SER A 88 -8.61 -11.91 25.97
C SER A 88 -9.02 -10.96 27.09
N ALA A 89 -10.03 -10.13 26.84
CA ALA A 89 -10.51 -9.13 27.77
C ALA A 89 -11.21 -9.77 28.98
N ARG A 90 -10.44 -9.98 30.04
CA ARG A 90 -10.79 -9.78 31.47
C ARG A 90 -9.48 -9.95 32.27
N ARG A 91 -8.95 -8.84 32.79
CA ARG A 91 -7.75 -8.73 33.67
C ARG A 91 -6.38 -8.73 32.97
N ILE A 92 -6.14 -7.77 32.08
CA ILE A 92 -4.76 -7.46 31.63
C ILE A 92 -4.42 -6.04 32.07
N ASN A 93 -3.36 -5.92 32.88
CA ASN A 93 -2.75 -4.65 33.23
C ASN A 93 -1.45 -4.53 32.43
N PHE A 94 -1.47 -3.77 31.34
CA PHE A 94 -0.26 -3.54 30.56
C PHE A 94 0.74 -2.70 31.35
N VAL A 95 1.95 -3.23 31.53
CA VAL A 95 3.09 -2.44 32.03
C VAL A 95 3.69 -1.60 30.89
N CYS A 96 3.68 -2.14 29.66
CA CYS A 96 4.07 -1.44 28.44
C CYS A 96 3.33 -2.04 27.22
N MET A 97 2.96 -1.21 26.25
CA MET A 97 2.32 -1.63 24.99
C MET A 97 2.87 -0.77 23.84
N GLU A 98 3.82 -1.33 23.09
CA GLU A 98 4.42 -0.68 21.91
C GLU A 98 3.84 -1.24 20.60
N ARG A 99 3.26 -2.44 20.65
CA ARG A 99 2.69 -3.11 19.48
C ARG A 99 1.40 -2.40 19.06
N SER A 100 1.35 -2.00 17.80
CA SER A 100 0.13 -1.53 17.17
C SER A 100 -0.70 -2.68 16.58
N PHE A 101 -2.01 -2.46 16.53
CA PHE A 101 -3.02 -3.38 16.00
C PHE A 101 -4.02 -2.59 15.14
N GLY A 102 -4.84 -3.30 14.36
CA GLY A 102 -5.84 -2.71 13.49
C GLY A 102 -5.54 -2.87 12.00
N ARG A 103 -6.26 -2.10 11.19
CA ARG A 103 -6.14 -2.11 9.72
C ARG A 103 -4.93 -1.32 9.28
N PHE A 104 -4.27 -1.81 8.25
CA PHE A 104 -3.24 -1.09 7.52
C PHE A 104 -3.55 -1.07 6.03
N CYS A 105 -3.10 -0.01 5.37
CA CYS A 105 -3.19 0.17 3.93
C CYS A 105 -1.89 0.83 3.46
N LYS A 106 -1.20 0.18 2.52
CA LYS A 106 -0.04 0.76 1.83
C LYS A 106 -0.37 0.84 0.35
N VAL A 107 -0.19 2.03 -0.22
CA VAL A 107 -0.37 2.29 -1.65
C VAL A 107 0.98 2.71 -2.21
N ILE A 108 1.44 2.03 -3.26
CA ILE A 108 2.74 2.25 -3.89
C ILE A 108 2.50 2.42 -5.39
N GLU A 109 2.85 3.58 -5.92
CA GLU A 109 2.82 3.84 -7.36
C GLU A 109 4.17 3.48 -7.99
N LEU A 110 4.14 2.73 -9.09
CA LEU A 110 5.33 2.31 -9.81
C LEU A 110 5.61 3.21 -11.01
N ASN A 111 6.82 3.76 -11.06
CA ASN A 111 7.27 4.64 -12.13
C ASN A 111 7.60 3.92 -13.46
N GLN A 112 7.44 2.60 -13.52
CA GLN A 112 7.70 1.80 -14.73
C GLN A 112 6.63 0.71 -14.92
N PRO A 113 6.33 0.33 -16.16
CA PRO A 113 5.39 -0.75 -16.43
C PRO A 113 5.97 -2.10 -15.98
N VAL A 114 5.13 -2.91 -15.36
CA VAL A 114 5.44 -4.29 -14.95
C VAL A 114 4.46 -5.26 -15.62
N ASP A 115 4.89 -6.50 -15.78
CA ASP A 115 4.05 -7.58 -16.29
C ASP A 115 3.10 -8.07 -15.18
N SER A 116 1.90 -7.50 -15.16
CA SER A 116 0.88 -7.80 -14.15
C SER A 116 0.43 -9.27 -14.14
N ALA A 117 0.54 -9.98 -15.27
CA ALA A 117 0.17 -11.38 -15.36
C ALA A 117 1.16 -12.31 -14.63
N ARG A 118 2.37 -11.83 -14.33
CA ARG A 118 3.44 -12.59 -13.69
C ARG A 118 3.79 -12.12 -12.28
N ILE A 119 3.00 -11.22 -11.69
CA ILE A 119 3.19 -10.78 -10.29
C ILE A 119 3.08 -12.00 -9.37
N LYS A 120 4.01 -12.09 -8.40
CA LYS A 120 4.00 -13.12 -7.36
C LYS A 120 4.11 -12.49 -5.99
N ALA A 121 3.43 -13.08 -5.02
CA ALA A 121 3.51 -12.70 -3.62
C ALA A 121 3.82 -13.93 -2.75
N VAL A 122 4.79 -13.79 -1.86
CA VAL A 122 5.17 -14.81 -0.88
C VAL A 122 5.10 -14.18 0.50
N TYR A 123 4.43 -14.85 1.43
CA TYR A 123 4.37 -14.42 2.83
C TYR A 123 5.00 -15.48 3.71
N ARG A 124 6.07 -15.11 4.41
CA ARG A 124 6.85 -16.01 5.26
C ARG A 124 7.44 -15.23 6.43
N ASP A 125 7.38 -15.81 7.62
CA ASP A 125 8.02 -15.28 8.84
C ASP A 125 7.69 -13.81 9.15
N GLY A 126 6.46 -13.38 8.81
CA GLY A 126 6.00 -12.01 9.03
C GLY A 126 6.38 -11.02 7.93
N ILE A 127 7.06 -11.44 6.85
CA ILE A 127 7.46 -10.60 5.73
C ILE A 127 6.66 -10.98 4.48
N LEU A 128 6.03 -9.98 3.86
CA LEU A 128 5.36 -10.10 2.57
C LEU A 128 6.29 -9.59 1.46
N THR A 129 6.76 -10.49 0.62
CA THR A 129 7.60 -10.19 -0.55
C THR A 129 6.73 -10.25 -1.81
N ILE A 130 6.66 -9.15 -2.55
CA ILE A 130 5.94 -9.01 -3.81
C ILE A 130 6.97 -8.79 -4.92
N THR A 131 6.99 -9.67 -5.90
CA THR A 131 7.84 -9.57 -7.08
C THR A 131 7.01 -9.17 -8.28
N LEU A 132 7.37 -8.05 -8.90
CA LEU A 132 6.73 -7.48 -10.07
C LEU A 132 7.71 -7.51 -11.26
N PRO A 133 7.62 -8.51 -12.14
CA PRO A 133 8.53 -8.61 -13.28
C PRO A 133 8.41 -7.42 -14.22
N ASN A 134 9.53 -6.96 -14.77
CA ASN A 134 9.53 -5.96 -15.82
C ASN A 134 8.78 -6.50 -17.05
N VAL A 135 8.13 -5.61 -17.80
CA VAL A 135 7.62 -5.99 -19.13
C VAL A 135 8.80 -6.34 -20.01
N GLU A 136 8.79 -7.52 -20.62
CA GLU A 136 9.81 -7.89 -21.60
C GLU A 136 9.84 -6.83 -22.71
N ASP A 137 11.04 -6.34 -23.02
CA ASP A 137 11.22 -5.25 -23.96
C ASP A 137 10.76 -5.65 -25.37
N ARG A 138 9.50 -5.35 -25.69
CA ARG A 138 8.97 -5.49 -27.06
C ARG A 138 9.44 -4.36 -27.99
N ARG A 139 10.24 -3.39 -27.51
CA ARG A 139 10.73 -2.23 -28.27
C ARG A 139 12.13 -2.44 -28.86
N GLY A 140 12.79 -3.56 -28.58
CA GLY A 140 14.18 -3.83 -28.94
C GLY A 140 14.45 -4.35 -30.35
N VAL A 141 13.89 -3.74 -31.41
CA VAL A 141 14.55 -3.72 -32.73
C VAL A 141 14.32 -2.33 -33.34
N SER A 142 15.41 -1.60 -33.58
CA SER A 142 15.37 -0.36 -34.36
C SER A 142 14.67 -0.63 -35.71
N LYS A 143 13.50 -0.03 -35.92
CA LYS A 143 12.88 -0.01 -37.24
C LYS A 143 13.39 1.23 -37.97
N LYS A 144 14.12 1.02 -39.06
CA LYS A 144 14.39 2.10 -40.02
C LYS A 144 13.07 2.59 -40.57
N ILE A 145 12.79 3.89 -40.39
CA ILE A 145 11.65 4.57 -41.01
C ILE A 145 12.17 5.23 -42.28
N PRO A 146 11.71 4.84 -43.48
CA PRO A 146 12.07 5.52 -44.71
C PRO A 146 11.47 6.93 -44.75
N ILE A 147 12.19 7.86 -45.37
CA ILE A 147 11.73 9.22 -45.66
C ILE A 147 11.25 9.23 -47.11
N GLU A 148 10.04 9.78 -47.36
CA GLU A 148 9.51 10.06 -48.70
C GLU A 148 9.88 11.48 -49.16
#